data_AF-A0A6H1W2M7-F1
#
_entry.id   AF-A0A6H1W2M7-F1
#
_cell.length_a   1.000
_cell.length_b   1.000
_cell.length_c   1.000
_cell.angle_alpha   90.00
_cell.angle_beta   90.00
_cell.angle_gamma   90.00
#
_symmetry.space_group_name_H-M   'P 1'
#
loop_
_entity.id
_entity.type
_entity.pdbx_description
1 polymer ?
#
loop_
_entity_poly.entity_id
_entity_poly.type
_entity_poly.pdbx_seq_one_letter_code
_entity_poly.pdbx_strand_id
1 'polypeptide(L)'
;MTPPSRPSRTRLAFSAVSLALPLGATVVARWAWGSEIPRQIGTRWSSPGGADRSSEESEVFVGALAVMICALVAGCVILAVPALSAMVTRITLLALGGVAAGAATQWLIPTHLTMVAGHWSDAVLGAWILVHFASWAYGLVPMLIAPPVRAAR
;
A
#
# COMPACT_ATOMS: atom_id res chain seq x y z
N MET A 1 18.32 -22.42 30.33
CA MET A 1 17.80 -21.76 29.12
C MET A 1 16.42 -21.21 29.42
N THR A 2 16.26 -19.89 29.53
CA THR A 2 14.92 -19.28 29.62
C THR A 2 14.24 -19.35 28.26
N PRO A 3 12.97 -19.80 28.18
CA PRO A 3 12.25 -19.85 26.91
C PRO A 3 12.15 -18.45 26.29
N PRO A 4 12.14 -18.33 24.95
CA PRO A 4 12.00 -17.04 24.29
C PRO A 4 10.69 -16.38 24.73
N SER A 5 10.77 -15.17 25.28
CA SER A 5 9.58 -14.43 25.69
C SER A 5 8.73 -14.12 24.44
N ARG A 6 7.45 -14.49 24.48
CA ARG A 6 6.51 -14.28 23.37
C ARG A 6 6.48 -12.80 22.95
N PRO A 7 6.39 -12.48 21.65
CA PRO A 7 6.19 -11.11 21.19
C PRO A 7 4.92 -10.52 21.83
N SER A 8 4.99 -9.26 22.26
CA SER A 8 3.84 -8.59 22.87
C SER A 8 2.68 -8.52 21.88
N ARG A 9 1.50 -9.01 22.29
CA ARG A 9 0.27 -8.99 21.46
C ARG A 9 -0.02 -7.59 20.90
N THR A 10 0.26 -6.55 21.67
CA THR A 10 0.11 -5.14 21.28
C THR A 10 0.93 -4.77 20.04
N ARG A 11 2.20 -5.20 19.94
CA ARG A 11 3.05 -4.90 18.77
C ARG A 11 2.59 -5.66 17.52
N LEU A 12 2.10 -6.89 17.67
CA LEU A 12 1.52 -7.64 16.55
C LEU A 12 0.26 -6.94 16.03
N ALA A 13 -0.62 -6.49 16.95
CA ALA A 13 -1.82 -5.75 16.58
C ALA A 13 -1.48 -4.43 15.86
N PHE A 14 -0.55 -3.62 16.39
CA PHE A 14 -0.14 -2.39 15.71
C PHE A 14 0.50 -2.64 14.34
N SER A 15 1.28 -3.71 14.19
CA SER A 15 1.86 -4.08 12.90
C SER A 15 0.76 -4.44 11.89
N ALA A 16 -0.23 -5.24 12.30
CA ALA A 16 -1.37 -5.60 11.44
C ALA A 16 -2.22 -4.37 11.07
N VAL A 17 -2.51 -3.50 12.05
CA VAL A 17 -3.24 -2.25 11.83
C VAL A 17 -2.49 -1.35 10.85
N SER A 18 -1.17 -1.23 10.97
CA SER A 18 -0.37 -0.43 10.04
C SER A 18 -0.41 -0.95 8.61
N LEU A 19 -0.45 -2.28 8.40
CA LEU A 19 -0.66 -2.86 7.06
C LEU A 19 -2.03 -2.54 6.48
N ALA A 20 -3.04 -2.30 7.31
CA ALA A 20 -4.39 -1.95 6.87
C ALA A 20 -4.53 -0.45 6.51
N LEU A 21 -3.57 0.41 6.85
CA LEU A 21 -3.68 1.85 6.62
C LEU A 21 -3.76 2.24 5.13
N PRO A 22 -2.95 1.69 4.19
CA PRO A 22 -3.11 1.98 2.77
C PRO A 22 -4.48 1.61 2.22
N LEU A 23 -5.01 0.46 2.66
CA LEU A 23 -6.35 0.00 2.32
C LEU A 23 -7.42 0.96 2.85
N GLY A 24 -7.34 1.31 4.14
CA GLY A 24 -8.26 2.25 4.78
C GLY A 24 -8.24 3.63 4.12
N ALA A 25 -7.05 4.18 3.86
CA ALA A 25 -6.89 5.46 3.17
C ALA A 25 -7.52 5.45 1.77
N THR A 26 -7.35 4.35 1.03
CA THR A 26 -7.92 4.19 -0.31
C THR A 26 -9.45 4.12 -0.27
N VAL A 27 -10.02 3.35 0.66
CA VAL A 27 -11.49 3.27 0.83
C VAL A 27 -12.08 4.61 1.28
N VAL A 28 -11.43 5.30 2.21
CA VAL A 28 -11.85 6.63 2.67
C VAL A 28 -11.78 7.64 1.53
N ALA A 29 -10.71 7.64 0.73
CA ALA A 29 -10.59 8.51 -0.43
C ALA A 29 -11.68 8.22 -1.48
N ARG A 30 -11.96 6.95 -1.79
CA ARG A 30 -13.05 6.56 -2.71
C ARG A 30 -14.40 7.08 -2.25
N TRP A 31 -14.66 6.99 -0.96
CA TRP A 31 -15.90 7.49 -0.36
C TRP A 31 -15.95 9.03 -0.38
N ALA A 32 -14.86 9.69 -0.01
CA ALA A 32 -14.77 11.15 0.05
C ALA A 32 -14.90 11.82 -1.33
N TRP A 33 -14.28 11.24 -2.37
CA TRP A 33 -14.42 11.74 -3.75
C TRP A 33 -15.75 11.36 -4.39
N GLY A 34 -16.38 10.25 -3.96
CA GLY A 34 -17.76 9.92 -4.29
C GLY A 34 -18.05 9.91 -5.79
N SER A 35 -18.97 10.81 -6.20
CA SER A 35 -19.43 10.98 -7.59
C SER A 35 -18.53 11.87 -8.45
N GLU A 36 -17.52 12.52 -7.86
CA GLU A 36 -16.57 13.35 -8.61
C GLU A 36 -15.54 12.51 -9.39
N ILE A 37 -15.44 11.23 -9.06
CA ILE A 37 -14.51 10.30 -9.69
C ILE A 37 -14.91 10.06 -11.15
N PRO A 38 -14.06 10.42 -12.12
CA PRO A 38 -14.33 10.16 -13.53
C PRO A 38 -14.42 8.66 -13.80
N ARG A 39 -15.27 8.28 -14.77
CA ARG A 39 -15.40 6.87 -15.17
C ARG A 39 -14.10 6.30 -15.73
N GLN A 40 -13.30 7.13 -16.38
CA GLN A 40 -11.99 6.76 -16.92
C GLN A 40 -10.90 7.60 -16.27
N ILE A 41 -9.84 6.93 -15.85
CA ILE A 41 -8.66 7.57 -15.25
C ILE A 41 -7.43 7.26 -16.11
N GLY A 42 -6.47 8.19 -16.15
CA GLY A 42 -5.20 7.97 -16.86
C GLY A 42 -4.41 6.84 -16.19
N THR A 43 -3.93 5.85 -16.92
CA THR A 43 -3.21 4.69 -16.35
C THR A 43 -1.81 4.51 -16.91
N ARG A 44 -1.45 5.27 -17.94
CA ARG A 44 -0.14 5.17 -18.58
C ARG A 44 0.40 6.54 -18.96
N TRP A 45 1.66 6.77 -18.58
CA TRP A 45 2.46 7.91 -18.99
C TRP A 45 3.76 7.41 -19.62
N SER A 46 3.95 7.69 -20.90
CA SER A 46 5.21 7.45 -21.62
C SER A 46 5.97 8.76 -21.89
N SER A 47 5.30 9.89 -21.72
CA SER A 47 5.89 11.23 -21.82
C SER A 47 5.62 12.05 -20.56
N PRO A 48 6.34 13.17 -20.33
CA PRO A 48 6.04 14.10 -19.24
C PRO A 48 4.69 14.83 -19.35
N GLY A 49 3.96 14.65 -20.46
CA GLY A 49 2.65 15.25 -20.69
C GLY A 49 1.52 14.50 -19.98
N GLY A 50 0.32 14.65 -20.53
CA GLY A 50 -0.85 13.93 -20.03
C GLY A 50 -0.79 12.42 -20.30
N ALA A 51 -1.77 11.68 -19.78
CA ALA A 51 -1.78 10.23 -19.91
C ALA A 51 -2.02 9.81 -21.37
N ASP A 52 -1.28 8.80 -21.84
CA ASP A 52 -1.42 8.27 -23.21
C ASP A 52 -2.51 7.19 -23.31
N ARG A 53 -2.96 6.66 -22.15
CA ARG A 53 -3.99 5.63 -22.06
C ARG A 53 -4.80 5.82 -20.80
N SER A 54 -6.09 5.53 -20.90
CA SER A 54 -7.02 5.44 -19.78
C SER A 54 -7.48 4.00 -19.54
N SER A 55 -8.06 3.76 -18.37
CA SER A 55 -8.77 2.53 -18.04
C SER A 55 -10.01 2.86 -17.23
N GLU A 56 -10.95 1.92 -17.14
CA GLU A 56 -12.14 2.11 -16.32
C GLU A 56 -11.73 2.17 -14.85
N GLU A 57 -12.16 3.21 -14.14
CA GLU A 57 -11.71 3.49 -12.78
C GLU A 57 -12.01 2.33 -11.83
N SER A 58 -13.18 1.70 -11.99
CA SER A 58 -13.62 0.60 -11.14
C SER A 58 -12.71 -0.62 -11.27
N GLU A 59 -12.19 -0.91 -12.47
CA GLU A 59 -11.26 -2.02 -12.69
C GLU A 59 -9.93 -1.78 -11.97
N VAL A 60 -9.40 -0.56 -12.09
CA VAL A 60 -8.15 -0.16 -11.42
C VAL A 60 -8.34 -0.17 -9.90
N PHE A 61 -9.47 0.33 -9.40
CA PHE A 61 -9.81 0.33 -7.98
C PHE A 61 -9.89 -1.09 -7.43
N VAL A 62 -10.65 -1.98 -8.08
CA VAL A 62 -10.80 -3.37 -7.64
C VAL A 62 -9.47 -4.11 -7.69
N GLY A 63 -8.66 -3.89 -8.72
CA GLY A 63 -7.31 -4.45 -8.81
C GLY A 63 -6.41 -4.00 -7.66
N ALA A 64 -6.36 -2.70 -7.38
CA ALA A 64 -5.62 -2.15 -6.25
C ALA A 64 -6.13 -2.69 -4.90
N LEU A 65 -7.45 -2.76 -4.73
CA LEU A 65 -8.10 -3.29 -3.52
C LEU A 65 -7.73 -4.75 -3.29
N ALA A 66 -7.79 -5.58 -4.33
CA ALA A 66 -7.42 -6.98 -4.25
C ALA A 66 -5.96 -7.17 -3.82
N VAL A 67 -5.03 -6.40 -4.39
CA VAL A 67 -3.61 -6.45 -4.03
C VAL A 67 -3.40 -6.05 -2.56
N MET A 68 -4.02 -4.96 -2.11
CA MET A 68 -3.92 -4.52 -0.72
C MET A 68 -4.51 -5.53 0.26
N ILE A 69 -5.67 -6.12 -0.05
CA ILE A 69 -6.29 -7.16 0.78
C ILE A 69 -5.38 -8.39 0.86
N CYS A 70 -4.85 -8.86 -0.27
CA CYS A 70 -3.91 -9.98 -0.30
C CYS A 70 -2.66 -9.69 0.55
N ALA A 71 -2.10 -8.47 0.45
CA ALA A 71 -0.94 -8.08 1.25
C ALA A 71 -1.26 -8.03 2.75
N LEU A 72 -2.42 -7.51 3.12
CA LEU A 72 -2.90 -7.47 4.51
C LEU A 72 -3.10 -8.89 5.07
N VAL A 73 -3.81 -9.75 4.34
CA VAL A 73 -4.06 -11.15 4.75
C VAL A 73 -2.75 -11.90 4.91
N ALA A 74 -1.84 -11.80 3.93
CA ALA A 74 -0.52 -12.42 4.01
C ALA A 74 0.26 -11.90 5.24
N GLY A 75 0.22 -10.60 5.51
CA GLY A 75 0.89 -10.02 6.66
C GLY A 75 0.34 -10.51 8.00
N CYS A 76 -0.99 -10.61 8.11
CA CYS A 76 -1.66 -11.19 9.27
C CYS A 76 -1.28 -12.66 9.49
N VAL A 77 -1.22 -13.46 8.42
CA VAL A 77 -0.75 -14.86 8.48
C VAL A 77 0.69 -14.91 8.98
N ILE A 78 1.60 -14.11 8.40
CA ILE A 78 3.01 -14.06 8.80
C ILE A 78 3.18 -13.67 10.27
N LEU A 79 2.39 -12.71 10.77
CA LEU A 79 2.40 -12.32 12.18
C LEU A 79 1.84 -13.40 13.11
N ALA A 80 1.00 -14.30 12.61
CA ALA A 80 0.39 -15.38 13.38
C ALA A 80 1.24 -16.66 13.43
N VAL A 81 2.22 -16.84 12.54
CA VAL A 81 3.09 -18.04 12.51
C VAL A 81 4.24 -17.91 13.50
N PRO A 82 4.26 -18.66 14.62
CA PRO A 82 5.28 -18.52 15.67
C PRO A 82 6.64 -19.11 15.29
N ALA A 83 6.70 -19.93 14.24
CA ALA A 83 7.91 -20.62 13.79
C ALA A 83 8.83 -19.75 12.90
N LEU A 84 8.35 -18.60 12.43
CA LEU A 84 9.15 -17.72 11.57
C LEU A 84 10.20 -16.97 12.39
N SER A 85 11.39 -16.81 11.80
CA SER A 85 12.43 -15.98 12.41
C SER A 85 12.01 -14.50 12.36
N ALA A 86 12.44 -13.72 13.37
CA ALA A 86 12.12 -12.29 13.43
C ALA A 86 12.59 -11.52 12.19
N MET A 87 13.72 -11.92 11.58
CA MET A 87 14.23 -11.30 10.37
C MET A 87 13.32 -11.59 9.16
N VAL A 88 12.88 -12.84 8.99
CA VAL A 88 11.96 -13.21 7.92
C VAL A 88 10.64 -12.47 8.07
N THR A 89 10.05 -12.45 9.27
CA THR A 89 8.83 -11.67 9.55
C THR A 89 9.00 -10.20 9.16
N ARG A 90 10.11 -9.56 9.55
CA ARG A 90 10.37 -8.14 9.26
C ARG A 90 10.52 -7.85 7.77
N ILE A 91 11.32 -8.63 7.06
CA ILE A 91 11.54 -8.45 5.61
C ILE A 91 10.23 -8.68 4.84
N THR A 92 9.45 -9.69 5.22
CA THR A 92 8.16 -9.94 4.58
C THR A 92 7.20 -8.77 4.83
N LEU A 93 7.13 -8.23 6.06
CA LEU A 93 6.30 -7.07 6.36
C LEU A 93 6.74 -5.80 5.63
N LEU A 94 8.06 -5.61 5.44
CA LEU A 94 8.60 -4.55 4.59
C LEU A 94 8.08 -4.68 3.15
N ALA A 95 8.19 -5.86 2.56
CA ALA A 95 7.72 -6.10 1.20
C ALA A 95 6.20 -5.90 1.08
N LEU A 96 5.41 -6.49 1.98
CA LEU A 96 3.95 -6.42 1.95
C LEU A 96 3.43 -5.00 2.18
N GLY A 97 4.03 -4.24 3.10
CA GLY A 97 3.66 -2.84 3.32
C GLY A 97 4.01 -1.96 2.12
N GLY A 98 5.15 -2.21 1.47
CA GLY A 98 5.50 -1.53 0.22
C GLY A 98 4.53 -1.84 -0.93
N VAL A 99 4.18 -3.12 -1.11
CA VAL A 99 3.19 -3.55 -2.12
C VAL A 99 1.81 -2.93 -1.86
N ALA A 100 1.34 -2.93 -0.61
CA ALA A 100 0.05 -2.34 -0.26
C ALA A 100 0.01 -0.82 -0.54
N ALA A 101 1.07 -0.09 -0.18
CA ALA A 101 1.15 1.35 -0.44
C ALA A 101 1.36 1.68 -1.93
N GLY A 102 2.12 0.85 -2.65
CA GLY A 102 2.28 0.96 -4.10
C GLY A 102 0.95 0.75 -4.83
N ALA A 103 0.18 -0.27 -4.44
CA ALA A 103 -1.15 -0.51 -4.99
C ALA A 103 -2.14 0.63 -4.66
N ALA A 104 -2.10 1.16 -3.44
CA ALA A 104 -2.90 2.33 -3.08
C ALA A 104 -2.58 3.52 -3.97
N THR A 105 -1.31 3.86 -4.15
CA THR A 105 -0.91 5.00 -4.99
C THR A 105 -1.16 4.78 -6.48
N GLN A 106 -1.15 3.53 -6.97
CA GLN A 106 -1.56 3.19 -8.34
C GLN A 106 -3.00 3.55 -8.67
N TRP A 107 -3.89 3.62 -7.68
CA TRP A 107 -5.24 4.12 -7.89
C TRP A 107 -5.38 5.59 -7.47
N LEU A 108 -4.87 5.97 -6.30
CA LEU A 108 -5.04 7.33 -5.75
C LEU A 108 -4.46 8.42 -6.66
N ILE A 109 -3.25 8.24 -7.18
CA ILE A 109 -2.56 9.28 -7.96
C ILE A 109 -3.27 9.49 -9.31
N PRO A 110 -3.44 8.45 -10.16
CA PRO A 110 -4.26 8.53 -11.37
C PRO A 110 -5.62 9.17 -11.21
N THR A 111 -6.39 8.73 -10.21
CA THR A 111 -7.75 9.20 -9.97
C THR A 111 -7.74 10.67 -9.58
N HIS A 112 -6.89 11.06 -8.62
CA HIS A 112 -6.77 12.45 -8.20
C HIS A 112 -6.36 13.38 -9.36
N LEU A 113 -5.35 12.99 -10.13
CA LEU A 113 -4.88 13.80 -11.26
C LEU A 113 -5.94 13.95 -12.35
N THR A 114 -6.68 12.88 -12.65
CA THR A 114 -7.78 12.92 -13.62
C THR A 114 -8.92 13.80 -13.12
N MET A 115 -9.27 13.73 -11.83
CA MET A 115 -10.27 14.61 -11.21
C MET A 115 -9.90 16.09 -11.34
N VAL A 116 -8.65 16.44 -11.01
CA VAL A 116 -8.17 17.83 -11.07
C VAL A 116 -8.10 18.33 -12.51
N ALA A 117 -7.69 17.48 -13.45
CA ALA A 117 -7.60 17.83 -14.86
C ALA A 117 -8.97 17.87 -15.58
N GLY A 118 -9.99 17.21 -15.03
CA GLY A 118 -11.31 17.04 -15.65
C GLY A 118 -11.35 16.01 -16.80
N HIS A 119 -10.19 15.70 -17.39
CA HIS A 119 -10.04 14.66 -18.41
C HIS A 119 -8.71 13.92 -18.28
N TRP A 120 -8.68 12.63 -18.62
CA TRP A 120 -7.48 11.78 -18.43
C TRP A 120 -6.31 12.19 -19.33
N SER A 121 -6.58 12.70 -20.53
CA SER A 121 -5.52 13.14 -21.47
C SER A 121 -4.76 14.37 -20.98
N ASP A 122 -5.31 15.10 -20.02
CA ASP A 122 -4.72 16.31 -19.46
C ASP A 122 -4.13 16.05 -18.06
N ALA A 123 -4.28 14.83 -17.53
CA ALA A 123 -3.74 14.41 -16.24
C ALA A 123 -2.21 14.23 -16.33
N VAL A 124 -1.46 15.24 -15.92
CA VAL A 124 0.01 15.23 -15.91
C VAL A 124 0.55 14.57 -14.64
N LEU A 125 1.37 13.52 -14.78
CA LEU A 125 1.96 12.82 -13.64
C LEU A 125 2.95 13.69 -12.85
N GLY A 126 3.79 14.46 -13.53
CA GLY A 126 4.72 15.41 -12.92
C GLY A 126 5.53 14.80 -11.75
N ALA A 127 5.60 15.53 -10.63
CA ALA A 127 6.31 15.09 -9.43
C ALA A 127 5.63 13.94 -8.67
N TRP A 128 4.38 13.59 -8.98
CA TRP A 128 3.66 12.51 -8.29
C TRP A 128 4.28 11.13 -8.51
N ILE A 129 5.07 10.95 -9.57
CA ILE A 129 5.87 9.74 -9.76
C ILE A 129 6.83 9.49 -8.57
N LEU A 130 7.37 10.57 -7.97
CA LEU A 130 8.22 10.46 -6.79
C LEU A 130 7.43 9.99 -5.57
N VAL A 131 6.16 10.43 -5.44
CA VAL A 131 5.26 9.97 -4.38
C VAL A 131 4.96 8.49 -4.53
N HIS A 132 4.74 8.01 -5.77
CA HIS A 132 4.55 6.58 -6.02
C HIS A 132 5.78 5.77 -5.59
N PHE A 133 6.99 6.16 -6.00
CA PHE A 133 8.22 5.49 -5.57
C PHE A 133 8.45 5.58 -4.05
N ALA A 134 8.21 6.74 -3.46
CA ALA A 134 8.33 6.93 -2.01
C ALA A 134 7.33 6.08 -1.22
N SER A 135 6.16 5.77 -1.77
CA SER A 135 5.15 4.93 -1.10
C SER A 135 5.66 3.52 -0.80
N TRP A 136 6.61 2.99 -1.59
CA TRP A 136 7.21 1.68 -1.31
C TRP A 136 7.98 1.66 0.02
N ALA A 137 8.51 2.81 0.45
CA ALA A 137 9.17 2.94 1.74
C ALA A 137 8.18 2.79 2.92
N TYR A 138 6.86 2.84 2.67
CA TYR A 138 5.83 2.64 3.70
C TYR A 138 6.00 1.30 4.43
N GLY A 139 6.51 0.27 3.75
CA GLY A 139 6.81 -1.02 4.39
C GLY A 139 7.76 -0.95 5.59
N LEU A 140 8.56 0.11 5.71
CA LEU A 140 9.38 0.35 6.90
C LEU A 140 8.51 0.47 8.17
N VAL A 141 7.29 0.99 8.08
CA VAL A 141 6.38 1.16 9.23
C VAL A 141 6.03 -0.20 9.88
N PRO A 142 5.36 -1.16 9.20
CA PRO A 142 5.07 -2.46 9.81
C PRO A 142 6.35 -3.23 10.18
N MET A 143 7.43 -3.09 9.40
CA MET A 143 8.72 -3.73 9.72
C MET A 143 9.30 -3.25 11.06
N LEU A 144 9.29 -1.94 11.33
CA LEU A 144 9.85 -1.36 12.55
C LEU A 144 8.97 -1.67 13.77
N ILE A 145 7.65 -1.77 13.58
CA ILE A 145 6.70 -2.18 14.63
C ILE A 145 6.82 -3.67 14.96
N ALA A 146 7.16 -4.52 13.99
CA ALA A 146 7.33 -5.96 14.19
C ALA A 146 8.41 -6.30 15.23
N PRO A 147 8.38 -7.50 15.85
CA PRO A 147 9.36 -7.90 16.86
C PRO A 147 10.81 -7.70 16.39
N PRO A 148 11.72 -7.20 17.26
CA PRO A 148 13.12 -7.00 16.89
C PRO A 148 13.85 -8.33 16.71
N VAL A 149 14.85 -8.35 15.82
CA VAL A 149 15.83 -9.43 15.76
C VAL A 149 16.66 -9.37 17.04
N ARG A 150 16.65 -10.43 17.85
CA ARG A 150 17.56 -10.49 19.01
C ARG A 150 18.96 -10.79 18.50
N ALA A 151 19.93 -9.97 18.90
CA ALA A 151 21.33 -10.32 18.75
C ALA A 151 21.60 -11.61 19.54
N ALA A 152 22.26 -12.59 18.91
CA ALA A 152 22.81 -13.73 19.63
C ALA A 152 23.78 -13.17 20.68
N ARG A 153 23.48 -13.39 21.97
CA ARG A 153 24.43 -13.21 23.05
C ARG A 153 25.09 -14.55 23.34
#